data_AF-A0A2W5B2L6-F1
#
_entry.id   AF-A0A2W5B2L6-F1
#
_cell.length_a   1.000
_cell.length_b   1.000
_cell.length_c   1.000
_cell.angle_alpha   90.00
_cell.angle_beta   90.00
_cell.angle_gamma   90.00
#
_symmetry.space_group_name_H-M   'P 1'
#
loop_
_entity.id
_entity.type
_entity.pdbx_description
1 polymer ?
#
loop_
_entity_poly.entity_id
_entity_poly.type
_entity_poly.pdbx_seq_one_letter_code
_entity_poly.pdbx_strand_id
1 'polypeptide(L)'
;MTKYATPAADGYDPHAATIPGRSRRTRWLLLAATILAAALPVIELRTPGDPGRWLPEVTPAIFPSIMAVAMSPFGRTTRKLPLDEFERAALAEAHVRAHVVTMLGIAALFVWLTLADRFGWPMPRQTRHWAALGIAATGIVASLPVLFAEWMVPLPPPEE
;
A
#
# COMPACT_ATOMS: atom_id res chain seq x y z
N MET A 1 -47.86 9.43 -5.83
CA MET A 1 -47.05 9.74 -4.63
C MET A 1 -45.59 9.45 -4.94
N THR A 2 -44.89 10.49 -5.38
CA THR A 2 -43.48 10.50 -5.76
C THR A 2 -42.63 10.51 -4.48
N LYS A 3 -41.89 9.43 -4.21
CA LYS A 3 -40.81 9.45 -3.21
C LYS A 3 -39.70 10.32 -3.78
N TYR A 4 -39.53 11.52 -3.26
CA TYR A 4 -38.36 12.34 -3.51
C TYR A 4 -37.15 11.60 -2.94
N ALA A 5 -36.32 11.05 -3.82
CA ALA A 5 -35.00 10.58 -3.48
C ALA A 5 -34.22 11.78 -2.94
N THR A 6 -33.83 11.70 -1.68
CA THR A 6 -32.90 12.62 -1.05
C THR A 6 -31.65 12.70 -1.92
N PRO A 7 -31.17 13.89 -2.33
CA PRO A 7 -29.91 13.99 -3.06
C PRO A 7 -28.79 13.45 -2.17
N ALA A 8 -28.10 12.40 -2.62
CA ALA A 8 -26.90 11.91 -1.97
C ALA A 8 -25.87 13.04 -1.99
N ALA A 9 -25.28 13.34 -0.84
CA ALA A 9 -24.51 14.56 -0.60
C ALA A 9 -23.23 14.73 -1.44
N ASP A 10 -22.80 13.74 -2.25
CA ASP A 10 -21.42 13.72 -2.75
C ASP A 10 -21.25 13.25 -4.22
N GLY A 11 -22.25 13.42 -5.10
CA GLY A 11 -22.07 13.16 -6.54
C GLY A 11 -21.73 11.70 -6.91
N TYR A 12 -21.92 10.77 -5.96
CA TYR A 12 -21.75 9.34 -6.16
C TYR A 12 -22.91 8.77 -6.96
N ASP A 13 -22.66 8.34 -8.20
CA ASP A 13 -23.64 7.59 -8.99
C ASP A 13 -23.53 6.09 -8.67
N PRO A 14 -24.52 5.48 -7.99
CA PRO A 14 -24.54 4.05 -7.70
C PRO A 14 -24.67 3.17 -8.97
N HIS A 15 -24.95 3.78 -10.13
CA HIS A 15 -25.04 3.13 -11.43
C HIS A 15 -23.79 3.35 -12.30
N ALA A 16 -22.78 4.10 -11.81
CA ALA A 16 -21.51 4.25 -12.53
C ALA A 16 -20.84 2.89 -12.73
N ALA A 17 -20.25 2.70 -13.92
CA ALA A 17 -19.58 1.45 -14.29
C ALA A 17 -18.46 1.14 -13.30
N THR A 18 -18.70 0.22 -12.37
CA THR A 18 -17.72 -0.16 -11.37
C THR A 18 -16.56 -0.89 -12.03
N ILE A 19 -15.32 -0.51 -11.67
CA ILE A 19 -14.12 -1.15 -12.20
C ILE A 19 -14.19 -2.68 -11.97
N PRO A 20 -14.22 -3.51 -13.04
CA PRO A 20 -14.33 -4.95 -12.90
C PRO A 20 -13.11 -5.54 -12.18
N GLY A 21 -13.35 -6.48 -11.27
CA GLY A 21 -12.31 -7.19 -10.51
C GLY A 21 -11.97 -6.61 -9.13
N ARG A 22 -12.68 -5.58 -8.66
CA ARG A 22 -12.54 -5.07 -7.29
C ARG A 22 -13.25 -5.98 -6.29
N SER A 23 -12.51 -6.49 -5.30
CA SER A 23 -13.05 -7.40 -4.28
C SER A 23 -12.60 -6.99 -2.87
N ARG A 24 -13.42 -7.28 -1.86
CA ARG A 24 -13.02 -7.12 -0.44
C ARG A 24 -11.73 -7.90 -0.12
N ARG A 25 -11.49 -9.02 -0.80
CA ARG A 25 -10.28 -9.83 -0.61
C ARG A 25 -9.02 -9.07 -1.03
N THR A 26 -9.07 -8.34 -2.15
CA THR A 26 -7.94 -7.54 -2.65
C THR A 26 -7.53 -6.45 -1.65
N ARG A 27 -8.50 -5.80 -0.98
CA ARG A 27 -8.23 -4.81 0.09
C ARG A 27 -7.43 -5.41 1.25
N TRP A 28 -7.87 -6.55 1.76
CA TRP A 28 -7.20 -7.23 2.87
C TRP A 28 -5.84 -7.79 2.47
N LEU A 29 -5.70 -8.30 1.25
CA LEU A 29 -4.41 -8.76 0.71
C LEU A 29 -3.41 -7.60 0.58
N LEU A 30 -3.82 -6.45 0.05
CA LEU A 30 -2.95 -5.26 -0.03
C LEU A 30 -2.55 -4.75 1.35
N LEU A 31 -3.48 -4.74 2.31
CA LEU A 31 -3.19 -4.35 3.68
C LEU A 31 -2.17 -5.30 4.32
N ALA A 32 -2.41 -6.61 4.23
CA ALA A 32 -1.52 -7.64 4.75
C ALA A 32 -0.13 -7.56 4.09
N ALA A 33 -0.08 -7.35 2.78
CA ALA A 33 1.16 -7.15 2.02
C ALA A 33 1.94 -5.92 2.48
N THR A 34 1.27 -4.82 2.79
CA THR A 34 1.88 -3.58 3.26
C THR A 34 2.45 -3.76 4.68
N ILE A 35 1.68 -4.40 5.57
CA ILE A 35 2.12 -4.75 6.93
C ILE A 35 3.33 -5.69 6.87
N LEU A 36 3.26 -6.73 6.03
CA LEU A 36 4.35 -7.67 5.85
C LEU A 36 5.61 -6.94 5.36
N ALA A 37 5.49 -6.10 4.33
CA ALA A 37 6.61 -5.31 3.82
C ALA A 37 7.28 -4.45 4.89
N ALA A 38 6.50 -3.86 5.82
CA ALA A 38 7.06 -3.10 6.94
C ALA A 38 7.73 -3.98 8.01
N ALA A 39 7.23 -5.20 8.22
CA ALA A 39 7.77 -6.14 9.21
C ALA A 39 9.07 -6.82 8.76
N LEU A 40 9.21 -7.13 7.46
CA LEU A 40 10.37 -7.83 6.91
C LEU A 40 11.73 -7.21 7.26
N PRO A 41 11.98 -5.88 7.15
CA PRO A 41 13.27 -5.31 7.52
C PRO A 41 13.55 -5.43 9.01
N VAL A 42 12.52 -5.36 9.87
CA VAL A 42 12.67 -5.54 11.32
C VAL A 42 13.05 -6.98 11.66
N ILE A 43 12.50 -7.95 10.92
CA ILE A 43 12.86 -9.37 11.04
C ILE A 43 14.29 -9.59 10.56
N GLU A 44 14.65 -9.12 9.35
CA GLU A 44 16.00 -9.25 8.79
C GLU A 44 17.07 -8.68 9.72
N LEU A 45 16.79 -7.53 10.36
CA LEU A 45 17.70 -6.90 11.32
C LEU A 45 17.98 -7.70 12.58
N ARG A 46 17.09 -8.64 12.93
CA ARG A 46 17.24 -9.54 14.08
C ARG A 46 17.80 -10.90 13.72
N THR A 47 17.76 -11.27 12.43
CA THR A 47 18.21 -12.58 11.97
C THR A 47 19.74 -12.58 11.77
N PRO A 48 20.48 -13.44 12.49
CA PRO A 48 21.88 -13.65 12.17
C PRO A 48 21.95 -14.31 10.79
N GLY A 49 22.73 -13.74 9.88
CA GLY A 49 22.93 -14.36 8.58
C GLY A 49 24.28 -14.00 7.99
N ASP A 50 24.53 -14.59 6.83
CA ASP A 50 25.83 -14.63 6.19
C ASP A 50 26.30 -13.21 5.77
N PRO A 51 27.41 -12.70 6.33
CA PRO A 51 27.95 -11.39 5.96
C PRO A 51 28.35 -11.30 4.48
N GLY A 52 28.59 -12.43 3.81
CA GLY A 52 28.95 -12.48 2.40
C GLY A 52 27.77 -12.30 1.43
N ARG A 53 26.52 -12.31 1.93
CA ARG A 53 25.32 -12.15 1.09
C ARG A 53 24.80 -10.72 1.12
N TRP A 54 24.58 -10.16 -0.06
CA TRP A 54 23.99 -8.84 -0.22
C TRP A 54 22.46 -8.88 -0.35
N LEU A 55 21.89 -10.01 -0.78
CA LEU A 55 20.44 -10.21 -0.85
C LEU A 55 19.88 -10.54 0.55
N PRO A 56 18.82 -9.85 1.00
CA PRO A 56 18.11 -10.20 2.24
C PRO A 56 17.52 -11.61 2.17
N GLU A 57 17.52 -12.33 3.29
CA GLU A 57 16.86 -13.65 3.37
C GLU A 57 15.35 -13.52 3.24
N VAL A 58 14.80 -12.37 3.66
CA VAL A 58 13.39 -12.02 3.50
C VAL A 58 12.96 -11.68 2.06
N THR A 59 13.87 -11.69 1.08
CA THR A 59 13.56 -11.33 -0.33
C THR A 59 12.38 -12.13 -0.92
N PRO A 60 12.27 -13.46 -0.72
CA PRO A 60 11.12 -14.22 -1.22
C PRO A 60 9.77 -13.77 -0.66
N ALA A 61 9.75 -13.19 0.55
CA ALA A 61 8.52 -12.73 1.20
C ALA A 61 7.96 -11.41 0.61
N ILE A 62 8.66 -10.79 -0.35
CA ILE A 62 8.19 -9.60 -1.09
C ILE A 62 7.30 -9.97 -2.28
N PHE A 63 7.41 -11.20 -2.82
CA PHE A 63 6.60 -11.66 -3.95
C PHE A 63 5.08 -11.55 -3.72
N PRO A 64 4.54 -11.91 -2.55
CA PRO A 64 3.12 -11.71 -2.25
C PRO A 64 2.68 -10.24 -2.35
N SER A 65 3.54 -9.29 -1.96
CA SER A 65 3.24 -7.86 -2.04
C SER A 65 3.21 -7.35 -3.48
N ILE A 66 4.14 -7.81 -4.32
CA ILE A 66 4.13 -7.51 -5.76
C ILE A 66 2.87 -8.08 -6.42
N MET A 67 2.50 -9.32 -6.08
CA MET A 67 1.29 -9.96 -6.59
C MET A 67 0.02 -9.23 -6.15
N ALA A 68 -0.07 -8.78 -4.90
CA ALA A 68 -1.21 -8.02 -4.41
C ALA A 68 -1.41 -6.70 -5.19
N VAL A 69 -0.32 -5.98 -5.49
CA VAL A 69 -0.36 -4.77 -6.33
C VAL A 69 -0.79 -5.11 -7.76
N ALA A 70 -0.24 -6.17 -8.34
CA ALA A 70 -0.58 -6.62 -9.71
C ALA A 70 -2.03 -7.14 -9.82
N MET A 71 -2.64 -7.60 -8.73
CA MET A 71 -4.04 -8.03 -8.69
C MET A 71 -5.02 -6.86 -8.60
N SER A 72 -4.60 -5.68 -8.12
CA SER A 72 -5.50 -4.52 -8.08
C SER A 72 -5.64 -3.86 -9.47
N PRO A 73 -6.87 -3.53 -9.90
CA PRO A 73 -7.09 -2.79 -11.15
C PRO A 73 -6.33 -1.47 -11.21
N PHE A 74 -6.18 -0.78 -10.07
CA PHE A 74 -5.43 0.47 -9.97
C PHE A 74 -3.92 0.29 -10.14
N GLY A 75 -3.38 -0.91 -9.85
CA GLY A 75 -1.99 -1.26 -10.11
C GLY A 75 -1.70 -1.66 -11.57
N ARG A 76 -2.72 -2.12 -12.31
CA ARG A 76 -2.55 -2.66 -13.68
C ARG A 76 -2.58 -1.60 -14.77
N THR A 77 -3.34 -0.51 -14.63
CA THR A 77 -3.26 0.70 -15.48
C THR A 77 -4.40 1.67 -15.14
N THR A 78 -4.07 2.86 -14.61
CA THR A 78 -5.06 3.94 -14.41
C THR A 78 -5.52 4.59 -15.73
N ARG A 79 -4.70 4.52 -16.79
CA ARG A 79 -4.97 5.15 -18.11
C ARG A 79 -6.10 4.53 -18.93
N LYS A 80 -6.50 3.29 -18.63
CA LYS A 80 -7.51 2.54 -19.42
C LYS A 80 -8.82 2.32 -18.67
N LEU A 81 -8.93 2.78 -17.43
CA LEU A 81 -10.14 2.66 -16.65
C LEU A 81 -11.07 3.83 -17.01
N PRO A 82 -12.34 3.57 -17.36
CA PRO A 82 -13.34 4.61 -17.56
C PRO A 82 -13.73 5.19 -16.19
N LEU A 83 -12.85 6.05 -15.64
CA LEU A 83 -13.01 6.62 -14.31
C LEU A 83 -13.98 7.79 -14.35
N ASP A 84 -14.99 7.75 -13.47
CA ASP A 84 -15.88 8.89 -13.26
C ASP A 84 -15.13 10.08 -12.59
N GLU A 85 -15.71 11.28 -12.61
CA GLU A 85 -15.11 12.47 -11.99
C GLU A 85 -14.86 12.27 -10.48
N PHE A 86 -15.80 11.62 -9.78
CA PHE A 86 -15.64 11.22 -8.39
C PHE A 86 -14.45 10.26 -8.20
N GLU A 87 -14.33 9.22 -9.03
CA GLU A 87 -13.24 8.25 -8.91
C GLU A 87 -11.88 8.87 -9.20
N ARG A 88 -11.81 9.83 -10.13
CA ARG A 88 -10.59 10.62 -10.40
C ARG A 88 -10.21 11.50 -9.21
N ALA A 89 -11.17 12.16 -8.57
CA ALA A 89 -10.93 12.95 -7.36
C ALA A 89 -10.45 12.08 -6.20
N ALA A 90 -11.10 10.93 -5.97
CA ALA A 90 -10.72 9.97 -4.94
C ALA A 90 -9.32 9.39 -5.17
N LEU A 91 -8.93 9.12 -6.42
CA LEU A 91 -7.58 8.69 -6.78
C LEU A 91 -6.53 9.76 -6.54
N ALA A 92 -6.81 11.01 -6.90
CA ALA A 92 -5.90 12.12 -6.64
C ALA A 92 -5.68 12.31 -5.14
N GLU A 93 -6.77 12.25 -4.35
CA GLU A 93 -6.68 12.35 -2.90
C GLU A 93 -5.95 11.14 -2.27
N ALA A 94 -6.20 9.93 -2.77
CA ALA A 94 -5.47 8.74 -2.36
C ALA A 94 -3.95 8.87 -2.59
N HIS A 95 -3.54 9.45 -3.72
CA HIS A 95 -2.13 9.74 -4.00
C HIS A 95 -1.54 10.76 -3.02
N VAL A 96 -2.26 11.84 -2.72
CA VAL A 96 -1.80 12.85 -1.74
C VAL A 96 -1.64 12.21 -0.35
N ARG A 97 -2.63 11.43 0.09
CA ARG A 97 -2.56 10.71 1.38
C ARG A 97 -1.42 9.69 1.40
N ALA A 98 -1.21 8.94 0.33
CA ALA A 98 -0.07 8.03 0.18
C ALA A 98 1.27 8.76 0.30
N HIS A 99 1.39 9.93 -0.30
CA HIS A 99 2.60 10.75 -0.23
C HIS A 99 2.86 11.24 1.19
N VAL A 100 1.84 11.76 1.88
CA VAL A 100 1.94 12.20 3.28
C VAL A 100 2.36 11.05 4.19
N VAL A 101 1.74 9.87 4.05
CA VAL A 101 2.09 8.68 4.84
C VAL A 101 3.51 8.21 4.54
N THR A 102 3.95 8.28 3.29
CA THR A 102 5.33 7.98 2.91
C THR A 102 6.32 8.93 3.58
N MET A 103 6.04 10.24 3.55
CA MET A 103 6.89 11.25 4.19
C MET A 103 6.96 11.06 5.71
N LEU A 104 5.83 10.77 6.35
CA LEU A 104 5.79 10.43 7.78
C LEU A 104 6.58 9.14 8.08
N GLY A 105 6.49 8.13 7.22
CA GLY A 105 7.25 6.89 7.33
C GLY A 105 8.76 7.13 7.22
N ILE A 106 9.20 7.98 6.29
CA ILE A 106 10.61 8.39 6.15
C ILE A 106 11.07 9.16 7.39
N ALA A 107 10.27 10.12 7.88
CA ALA A 107 10.59 10.85 9.10
C ALA A 107 10.70 9.91 10.32
N ALA A 108 9.77 8.96 10.46
CA ALA A 108 9.80 7.95 11.51
C ALA A 108 11.03 7.03 11.39
N LEU A 109 11.44 6.67 10.17
CA LEU A 109 12.67 5.93 9.92
C LEU A 109 13.90 6.70 10.42
N PHE A 110 14.01 7.99 10.12
CA PHE A 110 15.10 8.82 10.62
C PHE A 110 15.09 8.93 12.15
N VAL A 111 13.92 9.18 12.75
CA VAL A 111 13.78 9.19 14.21
C VAL A 111 14.25 7.87 14.80
N TRP A 112 13.80 6.74 14.25
CA TRP A 112 14.23 5.43 14.69
C TRP A 112 15.75 5.25 14.57
N LEU A 113 16.36 5.60 13.43
CA LEU A 113 17.82 5.50 13.25
C LEU A 113 18.60 6.39 14.24
N THR A 114 18.09 7.58 14.57
CA THR A 114 18.74 8.47 15.56
C THR A 114 18.61 7.97 17.00
N LEU A 115 17.51 7.28 17.32
CA LEU A 115 17.24 6.77 18.65
C LEU A 115 17.75 5.34 18.86
N ALA A 116 17.98 4.59 17.77
CA ALA A 116 18.30 3.18 17.85
C ALA A 116 19.59 2.91 18.63
N ASP A 117 20.61 3.75 18.43
CA ASP A 117 21.87 3.66 19.16
C ASP A 117 21.69 3.88 20.67
N ARG A 118 20.84 4.85 21.05
CA ARG A 118 20.58 5.19 22.46
C ARG A 118 19.78 4.12 23.21
N PHE A 119 18.83 3.48 22.54
CA PHE A 119 17.93 2.48 23.15
C PHE A 119 18.32 1.03 22.84
N GLY A 120 19.45 0.81 22.16
CA GLY A 120 19.89 -0.54 21.77
C GLY A 120 18.92 -1.24 20.81
N TRP A 121 18.19 -0.47 20.00
CA TRP A 121 17.26 -1.03 19.02
C TRP A 121 18.01 -1.62 17.81
N PRO A 122 17.37 -2.54 17.06
CA PRO A 122 17.99 -3.13 15.87
C PRO A 122 18.37 -2.03 14.88
N MET A 123 19.62 -2.02 14.43
CA MET A 123 20.15 -1.01 13.51
C MET A 123 20.84 -1.70 12.33
N PRO A 124 20.66 -1.19 11.09
CA PRO A 124 21.31 -1.76 9.92
C PRO A 124 22.83 -1.60 9.99
N ARG A 125 23.55 -2.72 10.19
CA ARG A 125 25.02 -2.80 10.25
C ARG A 125 25.64 -3.38 8.99
N GLN A 126 24.86 -4.08 8.17
CA GLN A 126 25.33 -4.81 6.99
C GLN A 126 24.59 -4.33 5.75
N THR A 127 25.21 -4.42 4.57
CA THR A 127 24.63 -4.02 3.28
C THR A 127 23.27 -4.70 3.04
N ARG A 128 23.11 -5.97 3.42
CA ARG A 128 21.83 -6.69 3.31
C ARG A 128 20.70 -6.05 4.11
N HIS A 129 20.97 -5.46 5.28
CA HIS A 129 19.94 -4.80 6.08
C HIS A 129 19.45 -3.52 5.39
N TRP A 130 20.36 -2.77 4.76
CA TRP A 130 20.03 -1.61 3.94
C TRP A 130 19.25 -2.00 2.68
N ALA A 131 19.63 -3.11 2.04
CA ALA A 131 18.88 -3.67 0.91
C ALA A 131 17.45 -4.05 1.33
N ALA A 132 17.27 -4.70 2.48
CA ALA A 132 15.95 -5.05 3.02
C ALA A 132 15.08 -3.82 3.26
N LEU A 133 15.64 -2.77 3.87
CA LEU A 133 14.96 -1.49 4.06
C LEU A 133 14.57 -0.84 2.73
N GLY A 134 15.48 -0.82 1.75
CA GLY A 134 15.22 -0.24 0.42
C GLY A 134 14.12 -0.97 -0.35
N ILE A 135 14.13 -2.31 -0.35
CA ILE A 135 13.10 -3.09 -1.02
C ILE A 135 11.74 -2.91 -0.31
N ALA A 136 11.71 -2.95 1.02
CA ALA A 136 10.51 -2.70 1.80
C ALA A 136 9.92 -1.31 1.53
N ALA A 137 10.75 -0.27 1.56
CA ALA A 137 10.33 1.09 1.26
C ALA A 137 9.74 1.20 -0.15
N THR A 138 10.40 0.61 -1.15
CA THR A 138 9.90 0.62 -2.54
C THR A 138 8.55 -0.09 -2.65
N GLY A 139 8.39 -1.24 -2.00
CA GLY A 139 7.13 -1.99 -1.98
C GLY A 139 5.99 -1.21 -1.31
N ILE A 140 6.28 -0.54 -0.19
CA ILE A 140 5.29 0.30 0.52
C ILE A 140 4.90 1.51 -0.34
N VAL A 141 5.87 2.22 -0.93
CA VAL A 141 5.60 3.39 -1.78
C VAL A 141 4.78 3.01 -3.02
N ALA A 142 5.05 1.86 -3.62
CA ALA A 142 4.30 1.37 -4.78
C ALA A 142 2.88 0.90 -4.42
N SER A 143 2.69 0.34 -3.22
CA SER A 143 1.41 -0.26 -2.80
C SER A 143 0.46 0.72 -2.09
N LEU A 144 0.97 1.72 -1.37
CA LEU A 144 0.15 2.68 -0.60
C LEU A 144 -0.89 3.43 -1.44
N PRO A 145 -0.57 3.97 -2.63
CA PRO A 145 -1.57 4.64 -3.46
C PRO A 145 -2.70 3.70 -3.89
N VAL A 146 -2.34 2.47 -4.25
CA VAL A 146 -3.28 1.42 -4.66
C VAL A 146 -4.16 1.01 -3.49
N LEU A 147 -3.57 0.86 -2.29
CA LEU A 147 -4.29 0.56 -1.07
C LEU A 147 -5.30 1.68 -0.73
N PHE A 148 -4.88 2.94 -0.73
CA PHE A 148 -5.78 4.05 -0.43
C PHE A 148 -6.88 4.21 -1.48
N ALA A 149 -6.56 4.05 -2.76
CA ALA A 149 -7.55 4.05 -3.83
C ALA A 149 -8.61 2.96 -3.62
N GLU A 150 -8.17 1.73 -3.29
CA GLU A 150 -9.08 0.62 -3.02
C GLU A 150 -10.01 0.87 -1.83
N TRP A 151 -9.56 1.60 -0.81
CA TRP A 151 -10.35 1.91 0.38
C TRP A 151 -11.25 3.15 0.23
N MET A 152 -10.82 4.16 -0.52
CA MET A 152 -11.55 5.41 -0.70
C MET A 152 -12.66 5.31 -1.74
N VAL A 153 -12.50 4.48 -2.77
CA VAL A 153 -13.58 4.25 -3.74
C VAL A 153 -14.49 3.14 -3.20
N PRO A 154 -15.82 3.35 -3.10
CA PRO A 154 -16.76 2.33 -2.65
C PRO A 154 -16.72 1.07 -3.55
N LEU A 155 -17.10 -0.07 -2.98
CA LEU A 155 -17.18 -1.33 -3.74
C LEU A 155 -18.50 -1.38 -4.52
N PRO A 156 -18.55 -2.10 -5.65
CA PRO A 156 -19.82 -2.41 -6.29
C PRO A 156 -20.79 -3.06 -5.29
N PRO A 157 -22.10 -2.75 -5.39
CA PRO A 157 -23.10 -3.53 -4.68
C PRO A 157 -22.96 -5.01 -5.08
N PRO A 158 -23.16 -5.97 -4.15
CA PRO A 158 -23.20 -7.38 -4.53
C PRO A 158 -24.30 -7.56 -5.58
N GLU A 159 -23.97 -8.22 -6.69
CA GLU A 159 -24.98 -8.68 -7.64
C GLU A 159 -25.93 -9.61 -6.87
N GLU A 160 -27.19 -9.21 -6.72
CA GLU A 160 -28.27 -10.05 -6.16
C GLU A 160 -28.66 -11.17 -7.12
#